data_AF-A0A2N6AX19-F1
#
_entry.id   AF-A0A2N6AX19-F1
#
_cell.length_a   1.000
_cell.length_b   1.000
_cell.length_c   1.000
_cell.angle_alpha   90.00
_cell.angle_beta   90.00
_cell.angle_gamma   90.00
#
_symmetry.space_group_name_H-M   'P 1'
#
loop_
_entity.id
_entity.type
_entity.pdbx_description
1 polymer ?
#
loop_
_entity_poly.entity_id
_entity_poly.type
_entity_poly.pdbx_seq_one_letter_code
_entity_poly.pdbx_strand_id
1 'polypeptide(L)'
;MKLNFAAAGRLAGTAAAALLLAGTLTAGAATEPGANNWIKQCTKNKAGHKICLTATNLFISKPTRQRLVGVAVRTEEKQKVKALLVVLPLGIYITPGFTVKLDEGEGYKGQVVTCRRDGCHAQFTLGDGMYKELRKAKNLNLIYIDHKRQKLNVAVPMAGFAEAFEGPAAKLPPPPMPKKAK
;
A
#
# COMPACT_ATOMS: atom_id res chain seq x y z
N MET A 1 -66.68 -46.04 -22.60
CA MET A 1 -66.88 -46.75 -21.32
C MET A 1 -65.83 -46.24 -20.35
N LYS A 2 -66.22 -45.51 -19.30
CA LYS A 2 -65.33 -44.93 -18.29
C LYS A 2 -64.84 -46.04 -17.36
N LEU A 3 -63.56 -46.09 -17.03
CA LEU A 3 -63.03 -46.84 -15.89
C LEU A 3 -61.86 -46.04 -15.27
N ASN A 4 -62.10 -45.54 -14.06
CA ASN A 4 -61.07 -45.11 -13.12
C ASN A 4 -60.51 -46.36 -12.43
N PHE A 5 -59.20 -46.40 -12.21
CA PHE A 5 -58.58 -47.31 -11.24
C PHE A 5 -57.66 -46.54 -10.29
N ALA A 6 -57.75 -46.95 -9.04
CA ALA A 6 -57.12 -46.38 -7.87
C ALA A 6 -55.77 -47.05 -7.54
N ALA A 7 -55.05 -46.37 -6.64
CA ALA A 7 -54.21 -46.92 -5.58
C ALA A 7 -52.72 -47.25 -5.85
N ALA A 8 -51.92 -46.61 -4.98
CA ALA A 8 -50.83 -47.16 -4.17
C ALA A 8 -49.55 -47.66 -4.84
N GLY A 9 -48.46 -46.95 -4.57
CA GLY A 9 -47.10 -47.47 -4.69
C GLY A 9 -46.15 -46.67 -3.81
N ARG A 10 -45.85 -47.17 -2.61
CA ARG A 10 -44.69 -46.72 -1.81
C ARG A 10 -43.45 -47.40 -2.42
N LEU A 11 -42.58 -46.61 -3.05
CA LEU A 11 -41.22 -47.01 -3.37
C LEU A 11 -40.26 -46.17 -2.53
N ALA A 12 -39.68 -46.82 -1.53
CA ALA A 12 -38.45 -46.34 -0.90
C ALA A 12 -37.34 -46.37 -1.97
N GLY A 13 -36.75 -45.22 -2.25
CA GLY A 13 -35.72 -45.06 -3.27
C GLY A 13 -34.83 -43.86 -2.94
N THR A 14 -33.54 -44.15 -2.83
CA THR A 14 -32.41 -43.32 -2.45
C THR A 14 -32.24 -42.02 -3.27
N ALA A 15 -31.89 -40.92 -2.62
CA ALA A 15 -31.21 -39.79 -3.27
C ALA A 15 -30.14 -39.22 -2.34
N ALA A 16 -28.88 -39.59 -2.60
CA ALA A 16 -27.71 -38.96 -2.00
C ALA A 16 -27.62 -37.51 -2.52
N ALA A 17 -27.74 -36.54 -1.61
CA ALA A 17 -27.59 -35.14 -1.93
C ALA A 17 -26.11 -34.80 -2.13
N ALA A 18 -25.66 -34.73 -3.38
CA ALA A 18 -24.39 -34.12 -3.74
C ALA A 18 -24.57 -32.58 -3.76
N LEU A 19 -24.15 -31.92 -2.68
CA LEU A 19 -24.06 -30.46 -2.61
C LEU A 19 -22.82 -29.99 -3.38
N LEU A 20 -23.04 -29.46 -4.59
CA LEU A 20 -22.07 -28.66 -5.33
C LEU A 20 -21.93 -27.29 -4.66
N LEU A 21 -20.85 -27.09 -3.90
CA LEU A 21 -20.44 -25.76 -3.44
C LEU A 21 -19.69 -25.05 -4.58
N ALA A 22 -20.38 -24.12 -5.23
CA ALA A 22 -19.81 -23.17 -6.15
C ALA A 22 -18.78 -22.28 -5.43
N GLY A 23 -17.55 -22.28 -5.92
CA GLY A 23 -16.47 -21.44 -5.42
C GLY A 23 -16.69 -19.97 -5.76
N THR A 24 -16.50 -19.10 -4.78
CA THR A 24 -16.13 -17.70 -4.99
C THR A 24 -14.72 -17.50 -4.43
N LEU A 25 -13.71 -17.61 -5.30
CA LEU A 25 -12.35 -17.19 -4.99
C LEU A 25 -12.26 -15.69 -5.21
N THR A 26 -12.48 -14.89 -4.15
CA THR A 26 -12.01 -13.51 -4.14
C THR A 26 -10.49 -13.52 -4.03
N ALA A 27 -9.80 -13.29 -5.16
CA ALA A 27 -8.37 -13.00 -5.18
C ALA A 27 -8.11 -11.57 -4.66
N GLY A 28 -8.31 -11.36 -3.35
CA GLY A 28 -7.77 -10.23 -2.65
C GLY A 28 -6.32 -10.55 -2.29
N ALA A 29 -5.36 -9.77 -2.77
CA ALA A 29 -3.99 -9.82 -2.26
C ALA A 29 -4.05 -9.49 -0.76
N ALA A 30 -4.00 -10.53 0.08
CA ALA A 30 -4.04 -10.41 1.53
C ALA A 30 -2.75 -9.73 2.01
N THR A 31 -2.81 -8.42 2.20
CA THR A 31 -1.74 -7.66 2.86
C THR A 31 -1.71 -8.12 4.31
N GLU A 32 -0.65 -8.82 4.74
CA GLU A 32 -0.51 -9.25 6.14
C GLU A 32 -0.51 -8.03 7.06
N PRO A 33 -1.49 -7.88 7.98
CA PRO A 33 -1.53 -6.76 8.90
C PRO A 33 -0.52 -7.02 10.03
N GLY A 34 0.67 -6.46 9.91
CA GLY A 34 1.63 -6.35 10.99
C GLY A 34 1.45 -5.03 11.74
N ALA A 35 1.29 -5.10 13.06
CA ALA A 35 1.29 -3.96 13.97
C ALA A 35 2.52 -3.05 13.72
N ASN A 36 2.31 -1.73 13.62
CA ASN A 36 3.36 -0.70 13.52
C ASN A 36 4.42 -0.92 12.42
N ASN A 37 3.98 -0.95 11.15
CA ASN A 37 4.89 -1.00 9.99
C ASN A 37 5.57 0.36 9.68
N TRP A 38 5.16 1.44 10.34
CA TRP A 38 5.75 2.76 10.15
C TRP A 38 7.00 2.92 11.01
N ILE A 39 8.09 3.33 10.38
CA ILE A 39 9.38 3.51 11.02
C ILE A 39 9.89 4.92 10.74
N LYS A 40 10.27 5.64 11.80
CA LYS A 40 10.93 6.94 11.68
C LYS A 40 12.43 6.78 11.70
N GLN A 41 13.10 7.41 10.75
CA GLN A 41 14.54 7.41 10.61
C GLN A 41 15.00 8.85 10.42
N CYS A 42 16.07 9.26 11.10
CA CYS A 42 16.59 10.61 10.99
C CYS A 42 18.07 10.60 10.64
N THR A 43 18.49 11.58 9.83
CA THR A 43 19.88 11.85 9.48
C THR A 43 20.13 13.36 9.55
N LYS A 44 21.39 13.78 9.44
CA LYS A 44 21.76 15.19 9.24
C LYS A 44 22.16 15.41 7.79
N ASN A 45 21.72 16.51 7.19
CA ASN A 45 22.20 16.90 5.87
C ASN A 45 23.61 17.52 5.94
N LYS A 46 24.18 17.91 4.79
CA LYS A 46 25.51 18.55 4.72
C LYS A 46 25.60 19.87 5.51
N ALA A 47 24.48 20.57 5.69
CA ALA A 47 24.40 21.79 6.46
C ALA A 47 24.17 21.53 7.98
N GLY A 48 24.15 20.27 8.41
CA GLY A 48 23.92 19.89 9.80
C GLY A 48 22.44 19.79 10.20
N HIS A 49 21.50 20.19 9.35
CA HIS A 49 20.08 20.16 9.67
C HIS A 49 19.54 18.74 9.75
N LYS A 50 18.77 18.46 10.80
CA LYS A 50 18.07 17.18 10.98
C LYS A 50 16.98 16.99 9.91
N ILE A 51 17.05 15.89 9.18
CA ILE A 51 16.02 15.42 8.25
C ILE A 51 15.50 14.09 8.74
N CYS A 52 14.19 13.93 8.82
CA CYS A 52 13.57 12.66 9.19
C CYS A 52 12.62 12.15 8.10
N LEU A 53 12.62 10.84 7.91
CA LEU A 53 11.68 10.09 7.08
C LEU A 53 10.87 9.18 7.99
N THR A 54 9.54 9.29 7.96
CA THR A 54 8.64 8.30 8.57
C THR A 54 8.07 7.46 7.45
N ALA A 55 8.44 6.20 7.38
CA ALA A 55 8.24 5.37 6.19
C ALA A 55 7.63 4.01 6.49
N THR A 56 6.90 3.47 5.51
CA THR A 56 6.39 2.10 5.48
C THR A 56 6.62 1.50 4.08
N ASN A 57 6.71 0.18 4.01
CA ASN A 57 6.74 -0.55 2.74
C ASN A 57 5.63 -1.60 2.74
N LEU A 58 4.88 -1.65 1.65
CA LEU A 58 3.94 -2.73 1.37
C LEU A 58 4.63 -3.75 0.48
N PHE A 59 4.39 -5.02 0.76
CA PHE A 59 4.95 -6.13 0.01
C PHE A 59 3.82 -6.94 -0.61
N ILE A 60 4.05 -7.49 -1.79
CA ILE A 60 3.18 -8.52 -2.36
C ILE A 60 3.27 -9.74 -1.44
N SER A 61 2.13 -10.35 -1.15
CA SER A 61 2.05 -11.61 -0.43
C SER A 61 2.84 -12.71 -1.17
N LYS A 62 3.19 -13.80 -0.46
CA LYS A 62 4.03 -14.90 -0.97
C LYS A 62 3.65 -15.33 -2.41
N PRO A 63 4.63 -15.78 -3.24
CA PRO A 63 5.96 -16.31 -2.87
C PRO A 63 7.12 -15.32 -2.94
N THR A 64 7.00 -14.21 -3.67
CA THR A 64 8.16 -13.35 -3.99
C THR A 64 8.51 -12.36 -2.89
N ARG A 65 7.56 -12.01 -2.00
CA ARG A 65 7.68 -10.92 -1.01
C ARG A 65 8.34 -9.66 -1.59
N GLN A 66 8.08 -9.39 -2.86
CA GLN A 66 8.61 -8.21 -3.53
C GLN A 66 7.90 -6.98 -2.98
N ARG A 67 8.65 -5.88 -2.76
CA ARG A 67 8.04 -4.61 -2.39
C ARG A 67 7.07 -4.18 -3.50
N LEU A 68 5.81 -3.97 -3.12
CA LEU A 68 4.78 -3.40 -3.98
C LEU A 68 4.97 -1.88 -4.05
N VAL A 69 4.91 -1.19 -2.90
CA VAL A 69 5.11 0.26 -2.83
C VAL A 69 5.85 0.64 -1.53
N GLY A 70 6.59 1.73 -1.58
CA GLY A 70 7.13 2.41 -0.39
C GLY A 70 6.51 3.79 -0.25
N VAL A 71 6.19 4.20 0.97
CA VAL A 71 5.70 5.55 1.27
C VAL A 71 6.52 6.13 2.42
N ALA A 72 6.95 7.38 2.29
CA ALA A 72 7.66 8.09 3.35
C ALA A 72 7.23 9.56 3.43
N VAL A 73 7.04 10.06 4.66
CA VAL A 73 6.84 11.48 4.93
C VAL A 73 8.17 12.09 5.36
N ARG A 74 8.63 13.10 4.61
CA ARG A 74 9.87 13.84 4.92
C ARG A 74 9.58 15.07 5.77
N THR A 75 10.38 15.26 6.81
CA THR A 75 10.40 16.45 7.68
C THR A 75 11.82 16.99 7.83
N GLU A 76 11.92 18.27 8.16
CA GLU A 76 13.18 18.97 8.48
C GLU A 76 13.12 19.54 9.92
N GLU A 77 14.19 20.18 10.40
CA GLU A 77 14.53 20.48 11.82
C GLU A 77 13.52 21.31 12.64
N LYS A 78 12.30 21.54 12.13
CA LYS A 78 11.14 22.05 12.88
C LYS A 78 9.86 21.23 12.63
N GLN A 79 10.00 19.95 12.28
CA GLN A 79 8.93 19.05 11.86
C GLN A 79 8.02 19.62 10.76
N LYS A 80 8.48 20.63 10.00
CA LYS A 80 7.77 21.11 8.82
C LYS A 80 7.78 19.97 7.81
N VAL A 81 6.62 19.36 7.63
CA VAL A 81 6.40 18.31 6.66
C VAL A 81 6.62 18.91 5.28
N LYS A 82 7.57 18.36 4.52
CA LYS A 82 8.03 18.95 3.25
C LYS A 82 7.50 18.23 2.04
N ALA A 83 7.47 16.90 2.09
CA ALA A 83 7.09 16.09 0.95
C ALA A 83 6.61 14.73 1.38
N LEU A 84 5.67 14.18 0.60
CA LEU A 84 5.43 12.75 0.55
C LEU A 84 6.33 12.19 -0.54
N LEU A 85 7.11 11.18 -0.19
CA LEU A 85 7.94 10.40 -1.08
C LEU A 85 7.27 9.05 -1.28
N VAL A 86 7.17 8.62 -2.53
CA VAL A 86 6.58 7.35 -2.92
C VAL A 86 7.57 6.60 -3.79
N VAL A 87 7.70 5.31 -3.56
CA VAL A 87 8.41 4.42 -4.48
C VAL A 87 7.41 3.44 -5.08
N LEU A 88 7.13 3.63 -6.36
CA LEU A 88 6.25 2.79 -7.17
C LEU A 88 7.03 1.62 -7.79
N PRO A 89 6.34 0.54 -8.22
CA PRO A 89 6.95 -0.50 -9.02
C PRO A 89 7.60 0.04 -10.30
N LEU A 90 8.52 -0.74 -10.86
CA LEU A 90 8.97 -0.54 -12.23
C LEU A 90 7.86 -0.94 -13.22
N GLY A 91 7.91 -0.41 -14.44
CA GLY A 91 6.90 -0.70 -15.48
C GLY A 91 5.59 0.06 -15.31
N ILE A 92 5.62 1.21 -14.61
CA ILE A 92 4.50 2.15 -14.57
C ILE A 92 4.49 3.06 -15.79
N TYR A 93 3.31 3.62 -16.10
CA TYR A 93 3.19 4.69 -17.06
C TYR A 93 3.52 6.02 -16.37
N ILE A 94 4.65 6.62 -16.76
CA ILE A 94 5.28 7.73 -16.02
C ILE A 94 4.54 9.05 -16.19
N THR A 95 4.12 9.39 -17.41
CA THR A 95 3.58 10.71 -17.76
C THR A 95 2.38 11.14 -16.91
N PRO A 96 1.40 10.28 -16.57
CA PRO A 96 0.30 10.65 -15.68
C PRO A 96 0.69 10.87 -14.22
N GLY A 97 1.89 10.42 -13.80
CA GLY A 97 2.34 10.46 -12.41
C GLY A 97 1.55 9.52 -11.51
N PHE A 98 1.22 10.00 -10.32
CA PHE A 98 0.41 9.28 -9.34
C PHE A 98 -0.55 10.23 -8.62
N THR A 99 -1.56 9.66 -7.98
CA THR A 99 -2.49 10.39 -7.13
C THR A 99 -2.52 9.77 -5.75
N VAL A 100 -2.54 10.60 -4.71
CA VAL A 100 -2.73 10.18 -3.33
C VAL A 100 -4.04 10.74 -2.82
N LYS A 101 -4.84 9.88 -2.19
CA LYS A 101 -6.03 10.29 -1.43
C LYS A 101 -5.89 9.81 0.01
N LEU A 102 -6.30 10.63 0.96
CA LEU A 102 -6.43 10.24 2.36
C LEU A 102 -7.88 9.85 2.59
N ASP A 103 -8.12 8.57 2.87
CA ASP A 103 -9.45 7.97 2.92
C ASP A 103 -10.26 8.33 1.65
N GLU A 104 -11.41 8.99 1.81
CA GLU A 104 -12.29 9.46 0.73
C GLU A 104 -12.09 10.95 0.36
N GLY A 105 -11.02 11.56 0.88
CA GLY A 105 -10.71 12.97 0.70
C GLY A 105 -10.21 13.36 -0.69
N GLU A 106 -9.71 14.59 -0.77
CA GLU A 106 -9.19 15.17 -2.01
C GLU A 106 -7.98 14.40 -2.56
N GLY A 107 -7.85 14.44 -3.89
CA GLY A 107 -6.75 13.79 -4.60
C GLY A 107 -5.57 14.73 -4.84
N TYR A 108 -4.43 14.42 -4.24
CA TYR A 108 -3.17 15.13 -4.48
C TYR A 108 -2.40 14.46 -5.61
N LYS A 109 -2.10 15.21 -6.67
CA LYS A 109 -1.29 14.71 -7.77
C LYS A 109 0.20 14.88 -7.46
N GLY A 110 0.96 13.81 -7.72
CA GLY A 110 2.41 13.81 -7.63
C GLY A 110 3.05 13.33 -8.91
N GLN A 111 4.35 13.58 -9.01
CA GLN A 111 5.15 13.30 -10.20
C GLN A 111 6.26 12.30 -9.91
N VAL A 112 6.56 11.47 -10.90
CA VAL A 112 7.72 10.58 -10.87
C VAL A 112 8.95 11.40 -11.19
N VAL A 113 9.95 11.34 -10.32
CA VAL A 113 11.20 12.10 -10.45
C VAL A 113 12.25 11.28 -11.17
N THR A 114 12.38 10.00 -10.83
CA THR A 114 13.40 9.11 -11.40
C THR A 114 13.05 7.65 -11.14
N CYS A 115 13.41 6.75 -12.05
CA CYS A 115 13.35 5.31 -11.78
C CYS A 115 14.76 4.74 -11.58
N ARG A 116 14.91 3.88 -10.57
CA ARG A 116 16.14 3.18 -10.20
C ARG A 116 15.83 1.68 -10.07
N ARG A 117 16.86 0.86 -9.88
CA ARG A 117 16.70 -0.60 -9.70
C ARG A 117 15.72 -0.98 -8.59
N ASP A 118 15.56 -0.13 -7.58
CA ASP A 118 14.65 -0.36 -6.46
C ASP A 118 13.22 0.13 -6.71
N GLY A 119 12.94 0.87 -7.79
CA GLY A 119 11.61 1.34 -8.14
C GLY A 119 11.59 2.74 -8.76
N CYS A 120 10.39 3.23 -9.06
CA CYS A 120 10.16 4.59 -9.54
C CYS A 120 9.90 5.54 -8.37
N HIS A 121 10.87 6.41 -8.11
CA HIS A 121 10.85 7.41 -7.05
C HIS A 121 10.01 8.59 -7.51
N ALA A 122 8.98 8.89 -6.72
CA ALA A 122 7.98 9.90 -7.01
C ALA A 122 7.76 10.75 -5.76
N GLN A 123 7.32 11.98 -5.94
CA GLN A 123 7.08 12.87 -4.81
C GLN A 123 5.98 13.89 -5.12
N PHE A 124 5.41 14.44 -4.05
CA PHE A 124 4.71 15.72 -4.10
C PHE A 124 4.97 16.52 -2.82
N THR A 125 4.92 17.84 -2.97
CA THR A 125 5.07 18.78 -1.87
C THR A 125 3.80 18.76 -1.03
N LEU A 126 3.97 18.66 0.28
CA LEU A 126 2.85 18.69 1.22
C LEU A 126 2.53 20.15 1.56
N GLY A 127 1.26 20.54 1.46
CA GLY A 127 0.78 21.84 1.95
C GLY A 127 0.69 21.86 3.47
N ASP A 128 0.66 23.05 4.07
CA ASP A 128 0.74 23.26 5.53
C ASP A 128 -0.40 22.58 6.32
N GLY A 129 -1.55 22.29 5.69
CA GLY A 129 -2.70 21.62 6.31
C GLY A 129 -2.68 20.08 6.26
N MET A 130 -2.03 19.49 5.26
CA MET A 130 -2.17 18.06 4.94
C MET A 130 -1.54 17.15 5.99
N TYR A 131 -0.61 17.66 6.81
CA TYR A 131 -0.09 16.90 7.95
C TYR A 131 -1.20 16.51 8.94
N LYS A 132 -2.15 17.42 9.22
CA LYS A 132 -3.25 17.13 10.14
C LYS A 132 -4.15 16.02 9.62
N GLU A 133 -4.32 15.96 8.30
CA GLU A 133 -5.08 14.91 7.62
C GLU A 133 -4.33 13.58 7.66
N LEU A 134 -3.03 13.57 7.35
CA LEU A 134 -2.19 12.36 7.40
C LEU A 134 -2.24 11.66 8.76
N ARG A 135 -2.28 12.43 9.86
CA ARG A 135 -2.37 11.87 11.22
C ARG A 135 -3.71 11.20 11.51
N LYS A 136 -4.79 11.68 10.88
CA LYS A 136 -6.16 11.23 11.16
C LYS A 136 -6.63 10.18 10.16
N ALA A 137 -5.97 10.10 9.01
CA ALA A 137 -6.32 9.18 7.95
C ALA A 137 -6.22 7.74 8.43
N LYS A 138 -7.15 6.89 7.99
CA LYS A 138 -7.07 5.44 8.21
C LYS A 138 -6.26 4.77 7.10
N ASN A 139 -6.42 5.25 5.87
CA ASN A 139 -5.73 4.77 4.69
C ASN A 139 -5.20 5.91 3.83
N LEU A 140 -4.03 5.69 3.27
CA LEU A 140 -3.50 6.48 2.16
C LEU A 140 -3.67 5.64 0.88
N ASN A 141 -4.59 6.07 0.03
CA ASN A 141 -4.91 5.43 -1.24
C ASN A 141 -3.98 5.96 -2.33
N LEU A 142 -3.05 5.12 -2.77
CA LEU A 142 -2.07 5.43 -3.79
C LEU A 142 -2.53 4.88 -5.15
N ILE A 143 -2.74 5.80 -6.09
CA ILE A 143 -3.32 5.51 -7.39
C ILE A 143 -2.28 5.80 -8.47
N TYR A 144 -2.02 4.84 -9.35
CA TYR A 144 -1.09 4.97 -10.47
C TYR A 144 -1.56 4.12 -11.66
N ILE A 145 -0.90 4.28 -12.81
CA ILE A 145 -1.21 3.53 -14.03
C ILE A 145 -0.01 2.64 -14.38
N ASP A 146 -0.25 1.38 -14.71
CA ASP A 146 0.80 0.46 -15.16
C ASP A 146 1.07 0.55 -16.68
N HIS A 147 2.07 -0.17 -17.17
CA HIS A 147 2.39 -0.26 -18.61
C HIS A 147 1.24 -0.80 -19.47
N LYS A 148 0.28 -1.53 -18.90
CA LYS A 148 -0.92 -2.04 -19.58
C LYS A 148 -2.07 -1.03 -19.55
N ARG A 149 -1.81 0.20 -19.11
CA ARG A 149 -2.81 1.28 -18.97
C ARG A 149 -3.90 0.94 -17.94
N GLN A 150 -3.63 0.01 -17.02
CA GLN A 150 -4.54 -0.32 -15.93
C GLN A 150 -4.34 0.65 -14.77
N LYS A 151 -5.44 1.18 -14.25
CA LYS A 151 -5.44 2.02 -13.06
C LYS A 151 -5.40 1.12 -11.83
N LEU A 152 -4.33 1.23 -11.06
CA LEU A 152 -4.13 0.50 -9.81
C LEU A 152 -4.41 1.43 -8.62
N ASN A 153 -5.04 0.89 -7.58
CA ASN A 153 -5.29 1.59 -6.32
C ASN A 153 -4.76 0.72 -5.17
N VAL A 154 -3.75 1.22 -4.47
CA VAL A 154 -3.11 0.54 -3.35
C VAL A 154 -3.45 1.27 -2.07
N ALA A 155 -4.20 0.61 -1.19
CA ALA A 155 -4.50 1.13 0.14
C ALA A 155 -3.31 0.89 1.08
N VAL A 156 -2.71 1.98 1.57
CA VAL A 156 -1.62 1.96 2.56
C VAL A 156 -2.22 2.22 3.94
N PRO A 157 -2.21 1.24 4.85
CA PRO A 157 -2.71 1.44 6.21
C PRO A 157 -1.89 2.52 6.95
N MET A 158 -2.59 3.48 7.55
CA MET A 158 -1.98 4.57 8.33
C MET A 158 -1.86 4.24 9.82
N ALA A 159 -2.33 3.06 10.25
CA ALA A 159 -2.18 2.59 11.64
C ALA A 159 -0.70 2.58 12.06
N GLY A 160 -0.38 3.24 13.17
CA GLY A 160 0.99 3.39 13.68
C GLY A 160 1.77 4.57 13.09
N PHE A 161 1.23 5.30 12.11
CA PHE A 161 1.92 6.43 11.49
C PHE A 161 2.15 7.58 12.48
N ALA A 162 1.10 8.00 13.20
CA ALA A 162 1.18 9.14 14.11
C ALA A 162 2.20 8.86 15.23
N GLU A 163 2.15 7.66 15.80
CA GLU A 163 3.04 7.18 16.84
C GLU A 163 4.49 7.15 16.34
N ALA A 164 4.75 6.59 15.16
CA ALA A 164 6.08 6.57 14.58
C ALA A 164 6.60 7.98 14.24
N PHE A 165 5.73 8.84 13.72
CA PHE A 165 6.09 10.20 13.31
C PHE A 165 6.48 11.08 14.51
N GLU A 166 5.75 10.98 15.61
CA GLU A 166 6.02 11.74 16.85
C GLU A 166 7.08 11.08 17.72
N GLY A 167 7.16 9.76 17.65
CA GLY A 167 8.09 8.95 18.42
C GLY A 167 9.57 9.16 18.10
N PRO A 168 10.44 8.45 18.85
CA PRO A 168 11.87 8.46 18.62
C PRO A 168 12.21 7.87 17.24
N ALA A 169 13.31 8.34 16.66
CA ALA A 169 13.84 7.70 15.46
C ALA A 169 14.35 6.29 15.83
N ALA A 170 13.97 5.30 15.03
CA ALA A 170 14.58 3.99 15.09
C ALA A 170 16.08 4.10 14.82
N LYS A 171 16.87 3.27 15.51
CA LYS A 171 18.31 3.20 15.32
C LYS A 171 18.58 2.70 13.90
N LEU A 172 19.09 3.56 13.02
CA LEU A 172 19.48 3.14 11.68
C LEU A 172 20.69 2.20 11.81
N PRO A 173 20.71 1.03 11.14
CA PRO A 173 22.00 0.41 10.84
C PRO A 173 22.82 1.42 10.00
N PRO A 174 24.13 1.55 10.24
CA PRO A 174 24.96 2.48 9.50
C PRO A 174 24.84 2.19 7.99
N PRO A 175 24.77 3.23 7.13
CA PRO A 175 24.75 3.02 5.68
C PRO A 175 25.92 2.11 5.28
N PRO A 176 25.70 1.09 4.43
CA PRO A 176 26.81 0.29 3.92
C PRO A 176 27.79 1.23 3.22
N MET A 177 29.01 1.33 3.78
CA MET A 177 30.04 2.18 3.21
C MET A 177 30.35 1.69 1.79
N PRO A 178 30.49 2.58 0.80
CA PRO A 178 30.90 2.18 -0.53
C PRO A 178 32.24 1.45 -0.40
N LYS A 179 32.28 0.18 -0.83
CA LYS A 179 33.53 -0.55 -0.94
C LYS A 179 34.41 0.26 -1.89
N LYS A 180 35.57 0.75 -1.41
CA LYS A 180 36.54 1.44 -2.27
C LYS A 180 36.80 0.53 -3.48
N ALA A 181 36.53 1.05 -4.68
CA ALA A 181 36.97 0.40 -5.90
C ALA A 181 38.50 0.29 -5.81
N LYS A 182 39.02 -0.93 -5.86
CA LYS A 182 40.44 -1.19 -6.07
C LYS A 182 40.75 -1.10 -7.55
#